data_AF-A0A937TPC1-F1
#
_entry.id   AF-A0A937TPC1-F1
#
_cell.length_a   1.000
_cell.length_b   1.000
_cell.length_c   1.000
_cell.angle_alpha   90.00
_cell.angle_beta   90.00
_cell.angle_gamma   90.00
#
_symmetry.space_group_name_H-M   'P 1'
#
loop_
_entity.id
_entity.type
_entity.pdbx_description
1 polymer ?
#
loop_
_entity_poly.entity_id
_entity_poly.type
_entity_poly.pdbx_seq_one_letter_code
_entity_poly.pdbx_strand_id
1 'polypeptide(L)'
;MITTPVNDPIDICYFCGEGNANTKEDIPPRSLFPKGHGCELIKVPAHLKCNQEWGDSIEYVRNLLSGLSPFNPTARNLFEKRVRSLDRKPPLRLKMVNELRRKIDIYSQGGIYLGSQPGVQINSNLMNQFVSHMVKGLYYHHKNNILPKGATINWRIQPRDEAPDWISRLPIIMVHPEVFRYRYSILDDHPEWSTWILGFYDLSIGTIMAISGRNHNP
;
A
#
# COMPACT_ATOMS: atom_id res chain seq x y z
N MET A 1 -24.95 28.60 30.89
CA MET A 1 -23.78 28.88 30.02
C MET A 1 -23.59 27.67 29.13
N ILE A 2 -23.82 27.83 27.83
CA ILE A 2 -23.64 26.77 26.84
C ILE A 2 -22.15 26.76 26.51
N THR A 3 -21.42 25.74 26.97
CA THR A 3 -20.03 25.53 26.60
C THR A 3 -20.01 25.06 25.15
N THR A 4 -19.63 25.95 24.23
CA THR A 4 -19.24 25.57 22.87
C THR A 4 -18.07 24.58 22.97
N PRO A 5 -18.06 23.49 22.17
CA PRO A 5 -16.89 22.63 22.11
C PRO A 5 -15.73 23.46 21.58
N VAL A 6 -14.63 23.46 22.32
CA VAL A 6 -13.34 24.00 21.90
C VAL A 6 -12.97 23.23 20.62
N ASN A 7 -12.83 23.94 19.50
CA ASN A 7 -12.32 23.36 18.26
C ASN A 7 -10.95 22.75 18.56
N ASP A 8 -10.86 21.43 18.47
CA ASP A 8 -9.57 20.72 18.45
C ASP A 8 -8.67 21.31 17.35
N PRO A 9 -7.32 21.23 17.51
CA PRO A 9 -6.39 21.73 16.52
C PRO A 9 -6.78 21.21 15.14
N ILE A 10 -6.75 22.10 14.15
CA ILE A 10 -7.06 21.80 12.76
C ILE A 10 -6.04 20.76 12.28
N ASP A 11 -6.36 19.49 12.47
CA ASP A 11 -5.55 18.38 11.98
C ASP A 11 -5.51 18.48 10.45
N ILE A 12 -4.32 18.62 9.90
CA ILE A 12 -4.10 18.64 8.45
C ILE A 12 -4.30 17.24 7.92
N CYS A 13 -5.16 17.06 6.92
CA CYS A 13 -5.37 15.77 6.28
C CYS A 13 -4.08 15.27 5.64
N TYR A 14 -3.61 14.08 6.04
CA TYR A 14 -2.33 13.51 5.58
C TYR A 14 -2.27 13.35 4.05
N PHE A 15 -3.44 13.21 3.40
CA PHE A 15 -3.53 12.84 2.00
C PHE A 15 -3.59 14.06 1.06
N CYS A 16 -4.54 14.99 1.31
CA CYS A 16 -4.72 16.19 0.48
C CYS A 16 -3.95 17.42 0.99
N GLY A 17 -3.56 17.41 2.27
CA GLY A 17 -2.86 18.53 2.90
C GLY A 17 -3.74 19.75 3.20
N GLU A 18 -5.06 19.60 3.16
CA GLU A 18 -6.01 20.63 3.60
C GLU A 18 -6.35 20.44 5.09
N GLY A 19 -6.70 21.53 5.78
CA GLY A 19 -7.11 21.50 7.18
C GLY A 19 -8.51 20.90 7.40
N ASN A 20 -8.92 20.81 8.66
CA ASN A 20 -10.22 20.29 9.11
C ASN A 20 -10.39 18.79 8.85
N ALA A 21 -9.32 18.00 9.00
CA ALA A 21 -9.46 16.55 9.07
C ALA A 21 -10.42 16.19 10.21
N ASN A 22 -11.37 15.31 9.92
CA ASN A 22 -12.49 14.98 10.81
C ASN A 22 -12.61 13.47 11.05
N THR A 23 -11.62 12.70 10.61
CA THR A 23 -11.49 11.25 10.83
C THR A 23 -10.03 10.89 11.07
N LYS A 24 -9.79 9.67 11.55
CA LYS A 24 -8.46 9.07 11.62
C LYS A 24 -8.45 7.83 10.74
N GLU A 25 -7.44 7.72 9.89
CA GLU A 25 -7.23 6.57 9.01
C GLU A 25 -6.11 5.68 9.54
N ASP A 26 -6.31 4.36 9.47
CA ASP A 26 -5.28 3.39 9.82
C ASP A 26 -4.34 3.17 8.64
N ILE A 27 -3.02 3.25 8.87
CA ILE A 27 -1.99 2.98 7.86
C ILE A 27 -1.06 1.87 8.39
N PRO A 28 -1.05 0.66 7.80
CA PRO A 28 -1.89 0.20 6.70
C PRO A 28 -3.38 0.08 7.06
N PRO A 29 -4.27 0.00 6.06
CA PRO A 29 -5.69 -0.20 6.27
C PRO A 29 -6.00 -1.43 7.11
N ARG A 30 -6.89 -1.27 8.10
CA ARG A 30 -7.30 -2.35 9.02
C ARG A 30 -7.81 -3.61 8.31
N SER A 31 -8.37 -3.47 7.10
CA SER A 31 -8.89 -4.60 6.31
C SER A 31 -7.82 -5.59 5.83
N LEU A 32 -6.54 -5.21 5.90
CA LEU A 32 -5.38 -6.09 5.65
C LEU A 32 -5.07 -7.01 6.83
N PHE A 33 -5.64 -6.75 8.00
CA PHE A 33 -5.34 -7.48 9.22
C PHE A 33 -6.45 -8.48 9.55
N PRO A 34 -6.12 -9.58 10.26
CA PRO A 34 -7.14 -10.47 10.78
C PRO A 34 -8.01 -9.75 11.81
N LYS A 35 -9.27 -10.17 11.95
CA LYS A 35 -10.12 -9.66 13.04
C LYS A 35 -9.45 -9.97 14.38
N GLY A 36 -9.40 -8.98 15.27
CA GLY A 36 -8.76 -9.15 16.58
C GLY A 36 -7.23 -9.20 16.51
N HIS A 37 -6.61 -8.62 15.47
CA HIS A 37 -5.14 -8.50 15.29
C HIS A 37 -4.32 -8.02 16.50
N GLY A 38 -4.94 -7.46 17.54
CA GLY A 38 -4.27 -7.14 18.80
C GLY A 38 -3.18 -6.06 18.74
N CYS A 39 -2.88 -5.51 17.55
CA CYS A 39 -1.92 -4.44 17.38
C CYS A 39 -2.60 -3.07 17.29
N GLU A 40 -1.90 -2.06 17.82
CA GLU A 40 -2.25 -0.67 17.59
C GLU A 40 -1.72 -0.26 16.21
N LEU A 41 -2.63 0.12 15.31
CA LEU A 41 -2.26 0.60 13.98
C LEU A 41 -1.87 2.07 14.03
N ILE A 42 -0.98 2.48 13.12
CA ILE A 42 -0.63 3.89 12.94
C ILE A 42 -1.90 4.63 12.50
N LYS A 43 -2.25 5.70 13.21
CA LYS A 43 -3.42 6.53 12.90
C LYS A 43 -2.98 7.90 12.42
N VAL A 44 -3.50 8.30 11.28
CA VAL A 44 -3.22 9.61 10.68
C VAL A 44 -4.51 10.39 10.41
N PRO A 45 -4.52 11.72 10.59
CA PRO A 45 -5.70 12.54 10.38
C PRO A 45 -6.10 12.61 8.91
N ALA A 46 -7.38 12.42 8.60
CA ALA A 46 -7.91 12.52 7.24
C ALA A 46 -9.31 13.14 7.21
N HIS A 47 -9.68 13.75 6.08
CA HIS A 47 -11.10 13.97 5.80
C HIS A 47 -11.80 12.64 5.55
N LEU A 48 -13.07 12.55 5.96
CA LEU A 48 -13.93 11.39 5.66
C LEU A 48 -13.94 11.04 4.17
N LYS A 49 -14.01 12.06 3.30
CA LYS A 49 -13.99 11.86 1.84
C LYS A 49 -12.68 11.24 1.36
N CYS A 50 -11.53 11.81 1.75
CA CYS A 50 -10.22 11.28 1.37
C CYS A 50 -9.99 9.87 1.91
N ASN A 51 -10.50 9.59 3.12
CA ASN A 51 -10.46 8.26 3.70
C ASN A 51 -11.25 7.24 2.85
N GLN A 52 -12.44 7.60 2.37
CA GLN A 52 -13.30 6.68 1.61
C GLN A 52 -12.89 6.49 0.13
N GLU A 53 -12.13 7.43 -0.44
CA GLU A 53 -11.85 7.51 -1.89
C GLU A 53 -11.07 6.31 -2.48
N TRP A 54 -10.36 5.57 -1.64
CA TRP A 54 -9.46 4.48 -2.06
C TRP A 54 -9.92 3.10 -1.62
N GLY A 55 -11.19 2.95 -1.21
CA GLY A 55 -11.77 1.68 -0.78
C GLY A 55 -11.63 0.54 -1.81
N ASP A 56 -11.88 0.84 -3.08
CA ASP A 56 -11.73 -0.13 -4.18
C ASP A 56 -10.26 -0.57 -4.34
N SER A 57 -9.33 0.38 -4.20
CA SER A 57 -7.89 0.10 -4.22
C SER A 57 -7.48 -0.79 -3.05
N ILE A 58 -7.97 -0.53 -1.84
CA ILE A 58 -7.72 -1.38 -0.67
C ILE A 58 -8.23 -2.80 -0.91
N GLU A 59 -9.47 -2.96 -1.40
CA GLU A 59 -10.04 -4.29 -1.67
C GLU A 59 -9.23 -5.03 -2.74
N TYR A 60 -8.91 -4.36 -3.85
CA TYR A 60 -8.12 -4.92 -4.94
C TYR A 60 -6.74 -5.37 -4.46
N VAL A 61 -5.98 -4.48 -3.80
CA VAL A 61 -4.62 -4.77 -3.34
C VAL A 61 -4.62 -5.86 -2.27
N ARG A 62 -5.58 -5.87 -1.35
CA ARG A 62 -5.71 -6.96 -0.37
C ARG A 62 -5.88 -8.31 -1.06
N ASN A 63 -6.78 -8.40 -2.05
CA ASN A 63 -7.04 -9.65 -2.77
C ASN A 63 -5.81 -10.09 -3.59
N LEU A 64 -5.13 -9.14 -4.24
CA LEU A 64 -3.89 -9.39 -4.98
C LEU A 64 -2.79 -9.91 -4.06
N LEU A 65 -2.46 -9.19 -2.99
CA LEU A 65 -1.37 -9.54 -2.06
C LEU A 65 -1.65 -10.83 -1.30
N SER A 66 -2.91 -11.06 -0.89
CA SER A 66 -3.28 -12.31 -0.22
C SER A 66 -3.20 -13.52 -1.15
N GLY A 67 -3.63 -13.38 -2.41
CA GLY A 67 -3.50 -14.43 -3.43
C GLY A 67 -2.05 -14.75 -3.81
N LEU A 68 -1.15 -13.76 -3.74
CA LEU A 68 0.29 -13.91 -4.02
C LEU A 68 1.11 -14.38 -2.81
N SER A 69 0.48 -14.59 -1.66
CA SER A 69 1.16 -14.98 -0.42
C SER A 69 0.57 -16.28 0.17
N PRO A 70 0.47 -17.37 -0.62
CA PRO A 70 -0.25 -18.57 -0.21
C PRO A 70 0.38 -19.28 1.00
N PHE A 71 1.66 -19.03 1.31
CA PHE A 71 2.36 -19.63 2.44
C PHE A 71 2.20 -18.86 3.76
N ASN A 72 1.67 -17.64 3.72
CA ASN A 72 1.38 -16.86 4.91
C ASN A 72 -0.02 -17.24 5.44
N PRO A 73 -0.16 -17.68 6.71
CA PRO A 73 -1.43 -18.15 7.25
C PRO A 73 -2.54 -17.10 7.23
N THR A 74 -2.20 -15.86 7.62
CA THR A 74 -3.13 -14.73 7.60
C THR A 74 -3.62 -14.43 6.17
N ALA A 75 -2.69 -14.34 5.21
CA ALA A 75 -3.00 -14.09 3.81
C ALA A 75 -3.86 -15.20 3.21
N ARG A 76 -3.50 -16.46 3.44
CA ARG A 76 -4.28 -17.62 3.02
C ARG A 76 -5.71 -17.55 3.58
N ASN A 77 -5.87 -17.24 4.85
CA ASN A 77 -7.18 -17.13 5.48
C ASN A 77 -8.04 -16.02 4.85
N LEU A 78 -7.45 -14.85 4.58
CA LEU A 78 -8.11 -13.74 3.89
C LEU A 78 -8.55 -14.14 2.48
N PHE A 79 -7.63 -14.77 1.73
CA PHE A 79 -7.89 -15.23 0.36
C PHE A 79 -9.00 -16.29 0.33
N GLU A 80 -8.94 -17.31 1.17
CA GLU A 80 -9.97 -18.35 1.25
C GLU A 80 -11.34 -17.81 1.66
N LYS A 81 -11.39 -16.90 2.64
CA LYS A 81 -12.65 -16.21 3.02
C LYS A 81 -13.22 -15.46 1.82
N ARG A 82 -12.38 -14.78 1.05
CA ARG A 82 -12.83 -14.10 -0.18
C ARG A 82 -13.35 -15.10 -1.20
N VAL A 83 -12.60 -16.16 -1.52
CA VAL A 83 -13.03 -17.20 -2.47
C VAL A 83 -14.38 -17.79 -2.04
N ARG A 84 -14.54 -18.18 -0.77
CA ARG A 84 -15.83 -18.68 -0.23
C ARG A 84 -16.98 -17.69 -0.38
N SER A 85 -16.73 -16.40 -0.21
CA SER A 85 -17.76 -15.36 -0.42
C SER A 85 -18.19 -15.23 -1.88
N LEU A 86 -17.29 -15.57 -2.81
CA LEU A 86 -17.53 -15.54 -4.25
C LEU A 86 -18.18 -16.83 -4.78
N ASP A 87 -18.12 -17.93 -4.03
CA ASP A 87 -18.82 -19.18 -4.41
C ASP A 87 -20.33 -18.97 -4.53
N ARG A 88 -20.87 -18.04 -3.74
CA ARG A 88 -22.27 -17.61 -3.79
C ARG A 88 -22.56 -16.61 -4.92
N LYS A 89 -21.54 -16.20 -5.68
CA LYS A 89 -21.59 -15.21 -6.77
C LYS A 89 -20.71 -15.67 -7.96
N PRO A 90 -21.08 -16.75 -8.67
CA PRO A 90 -20.24 -17.34 -9.72
C PRO A 90 -19.72 -16.36 -10.80
N PRO A 91 -20.52 -15.37 -11.28
CA PRO A 91 -20.02 -14.38 -12.25
C PRO A 91 -18.87 -13.53 -11.70
N LEU A 92 -18.94 -13.16 -10.43
CA LEU A 92 -17.91 -12.36 -9.76
C LEU A 92 -16.65 -13.18 -9.48
N ARG A 93 -16.81 -14.48 -9.18
CA ARG A 93 -15.70 -15.42 -9.06
C ARG A 93 -14.94 -15.56 -10.37
N LEU A 94 -15.65 -15.75 -11.48
CA LEU A 94 -15.06 -15.88 -12.80
C LEU A 94 -14.32 -14.60 -13.22
N LYS A 95 -14.91 -13.43 -12.96
CA LYS A 95 -14.27 -12.12 -13.19
C LYS A 95 -12.96 -11.99 -12.42
N MET A 96 -12.95 -12.31 -11.12
CA MET A 96 -11.73 -12.26 -10.29
C MET A 96 -10.63 -13.20 -10.82
N VAL A 97 -10.98 -14.43 -11.21
CA VAL A 97 -10.01 -15.38 -11.77
C VAL A 97 -9.44 -14.89 -13.10
N ASN A 98 -10.27 -14.34 -13.98
CA ASN A 98 -9.85 -13.82 -15.29
C ASN A 98 -9.06 -12.51 -15.20
N GLU A 99 -9.27 -11.71 -14.16
CA GLU A 99 -8.46 -10.51 -13.89
C GLU A 99 -7.08 -10.87 -13.34
N LEU A 100 -6.99 -11.91 -12.50
CA LEU A 100 -5.73 -12.36 -11.94
C LEU A 100 -4.92 -13.26 -12.90
N ARG A 101 -5.57 -13.98 -13.80
CA ARG A 101 -4.91 -14.85 -14.79
C ARG A 101 -5.09 -14.30 -16.20
N ARG A 102 -4.07 -13.64 -16.71
CA ARG A 102 -3.99 -13.23 -18.12
C ARG A 102 -2.75 -13.82 -18.77
N LYS A 103 -2.81 -14.03 -20.08
CA LYS A 103 -1.58 -14.27 -20.85
C LYS A 103 -0.82 -12.97 -20.90
N ILE A 104 0.38 -12.94 -20.34
CA ILE A 104 1.32 -11.82 -20.44
C ILE A 104 2.40 -12.19 -21.45
N ASP A 105 2.74 -11.24 -22.32
CA ASP A 105 3.82 -11.39 -23.29
C ASP A 105 5.16 -11.23 -22.58
N ILE A 106 6.02 -12.22 -22.74
CA ILE A 106 7.36 -12.25 -22.14
C ILE A 106 8.36 -11.84 -23.22
N TYR A 107 9.29 -10.97 -22.86
CA TYR A 107 10.38 -10.54 -23.74
C TYR A 107 11.72 -10.82 -23.07
N SER A 108 12.74 -11.16 -23.86
CA SER A 108 14.12 -11.17 -23.39
C SER A 108 14.59 -9.75 -23.04
N GLN A 109 15.71 -9.63 -22.32
CA GLN A 109 16.34 -8.33 -22.05
C GLN A 109 16.66 -7.55 -23.35
N GLY A 110 16.89 -8.24 -24.47
CA GLY A 110 17.11 -7.64 -25.80
C GLY A 110 15.83 -7.32 -26.59
N GLY A 111 14.64 -7.43 -25.99
CA GLY A 111 13.37 -7.08 -26.63
C GLY A 111 12.78 -8.16 -27.55
N ILE A 112 13.39 -9.34 -27.62
CA ILE A 112 12.85 -10.47 -28.41
C ILE A 112 11.62 -11.05 -27.69
N TYR A 113 10.50 -11.18 -28.40
CA TYR A 113 9.30 -11.84 -27.89
C TYR A 113 9.55 -13.34 -27.67
N LEU A 114 9.30 -13.82 -26.44
CA LEU A 114 9.52 -15.20 -25.99
C LEU A 114 8.21 -16.00 -25.84
N GLY A 115 7.08 -15.44 -26.29
CA GLY A 115 5.75 -16.03 -26.16
C GLY A 115 4.93 -15.45 -25.00
N SER A 116 3.68 -15.91 -24.86
CA SER A 116 2.82 -15.52 -23.74
C SER A 116 2.75 -16.61 -22.65
N GLN A 117 2.86 -16.22 -21.39
CA GLN A 117 2.68 -17.11 -20.23
C GLN A 117 1.53 -16.63 -19.34
N PRO A 118 0.89 -17.52 -18.56
CA PRO A 118 -0.02 -17.08 -17.51
C PRO A 118 0.71 -16.18 -16.52
N GLY A 119 0.20 -14.96 -16.34
CA GLY A 119 0.72 -13.99 -15.40
C GLY A 119 -0.39 -13.15 -14.80
N VAL A 120 -0.01 -12.36 -13.79
CA VAL A 120 -0.90 -11.46 -13.09
C VAL A 120 -0.69 -10.05 -13.63
N GLN A 121 -1.70 -9.50 -14.30
CA GLN A 121 -1.67 -8.11 -14.72
C GLN A 121 -2.09 -7.23 -13.53
N ILE A 122 -1.17 -6.41 -13.03
CA ILE A 122 -1.45 -5.49 -11.93
C ILE A 122 -2.17 -4.26 -12.49
N ASN A 123 -3.29 -3.91 -11.88
CA ASN A 123 -3.97 -2.65 -12.14
C ASN A 123 -3.15 -1.52 -11.54
N SER A 124 -2.37 -0.85 -12.38
CA SER A 124 -1.46 0.21 -11.97
C SER A 124 -2.19 1.39 -11.33
N ASN A 125 -3.41 1.74 -11.75
CA ASN A 125 -4.16 2.85 -11.15
C ASN A 125 -4.53 2.57 -9.69
N LEU A 126 -5.09 1.39 -9.42
CA LEU A 126 -5.46 0.99 -8.06
C LEU A 126 -4.21 0.81 -7.18
N MET A 127 -3.12 0.29 -7.74
CA MET A 127 -1.87 0.17 -7.02
C MET A 127 -1.21 1.53 -6.74
N ASN A 128 -1.23 2.46 -7.71
CA ASN A 128 -0.75 3.82 -7.53
C ASN A 128 -1.51 4.52 -6.40
N GLN A 129 -2.84 4.40 -6.39
CA GLN A 129 -3.65 4.99 -5.33
C GLN A 129 -3.30 4.37 -3.97
N PHE A 130 -3.25 3.03 -3.88
CA PHE A 130 -2.89 2.34 -2.65
C PHE A 130 -1.50 2.73 -2.12
N VAL A 131 -0.47 2.67 -2.97
CA VAL A 131 0.91 3.01 -2.59
C VAL A 131 1.03 4.49 -2.22
N SER A 132 0.32 5.39 -2.91
CA SER A 132 0.29 6.82 -2.59
C SER A 132 -0.25 7.07 -1.17
N HIS A 133 -1.37 6.46 -0.80
CA HIS A 133 -1.91 6.56 0.56
C HIS A 133 -0.96 5.96 1.60
N MET A 134 -0.39 4.78 1.34
CA MET A 134 0.58 4.15 2.22
C MET A 134 1.81 5.04 2.47
N VAL A 135 2.45 5.54 1.41
CA VAL A 135 3.64 6.39 1.49
C VAL A 135 3.34 7.71 2.18
N LYS A 136 2.27 8.41 1.79
CA LYS A 136 1.89 9.70 2.42
C LYS A 136 1.52 9.54 3.89
N GLY A 137 0.79 8.47 4.24
CA GLY A 137 0.42 8.17 5.61
C GLY A 137 1.62 7.86 6.49
N LEU A 138 2.54 7.00 6.02
CA LEU A 138 3.78 6.70 6.73
C LEU A 138 4.70 7.92 6.82
N TYR A 139 4.80 8.72 5.77
CA TYR A 139 5.54 9.97 5.79
C TYR A 139 5.00 10.92 6.86
N TYR A 140 3.68 11.11 6.92
CA TYR A 140 3.03 11.94 7.94
C TYR A 140 3.32 11.43 9.35
N HIS A 141 3.22 10.12 9.57
CA HIS A 141 3.54 9.51 10.85
C HIS A 141 4.97 9.82 11.33
N HIS A 142 5.95 9.77 10.42
CA HIS A 142 7.37 9.96 10.76
C HIS A 142 7.80 11.43 10.85
N LYS A 143 7.20 12.31 10.05
CA LYS A 143 7.58 13.72 9.98
C LYS A 143 6.60 14.66 10.68
N ASN A 144 5.46 14.14 11.13
CA ASN A 144 4.33 14.93 11.63
C ASN A 144 3.97 16.09 10.67
N ASN A 145 4.14 15.86 9.37
CA ASN A 145 3.97 16.83 8.31
C ASN A 145 3.63 16.11 7.00
N ILE A 146 2.97 16.79 6.08
CA ILE A 146 2.58 16.19 4.79
C ILE A 146 3.78 16.03 3.87
N LEU A 147 3.73 14.99 3.02
CA LEU A 147 4.67 14.88 1.92
C LEU A 147 4.53 16.14 1.03
N PRO A 148 5.62 16.83 0.65
CA PRO A 148 5.54 18.04 -0.15
C PRO A 148 4.68 17.85 -1.42
N LYS A 149 3.76 18.79 -1.70
CA LYS A 149 2.73 18.65 -2.75
C LYS A 149 3.28 18.39 -4.15
N GLY A 150 4.52 18.80 -4.43
CA GLY A 150 5.20 18.56 -5.71
C GLY A 150 5.90 17.20 -5.83
N ALA A 151 5.91 16.39 -4.77
CA ALA A 151 6.53 15.08 -4.79
C ALA A 151 5.68 14.09 -5.61
N THR A 152 6.31 13.38 -6.53
CA THR A 152 5.73 12.23 -7.21
C THR A 152 6.16 10.94 -6.54
N ILE A 153 5.30 9.92 -6.57
CA ILE A 153 5.58 8.61 -5.96
C ILE A 153 5.65 7.58 -7.08
N ASN A 154 6.83 7.01 -7.26
CA ASN A 154 7.06 5.89 -8.17
C ASN A 154 7.24 4.62 -7.36
N TRP A 155 6.73 3.50 -7.84
CA TRP A 155 6.88 2.22 -7.16
C TRP A 155 7.13 1.07 -8.12
N ARG A 156 7.72 0.01 -7.56
CA ARG A 156 7.91 -1.27 -8.23
C ARG A 156 7.79 -2.40 -7.21
N ILE A 157 7.37 -3.57 -7.68
CA ILE A 157 7.59 -4.80 -6.94
C ILE A 157 8.97 -5.30 -7.33
N GLN A 158 9.80 -5.59 -6.33
CA GLN A 158 11.14 -6.14 -6.54
C GLN A 158 11.35 -7.35 -5.63
N PRO A 159 12.13 -8.35 -6.06
CA PRO A 159 12.56 -9.45 -5.20
C PRO A 159 13.13 -8.92 -3.88
N ARG A 160 12.90 -9.67 -2.80
CA ARG A 160 13.28 -9.24 -1.44
C ARG A 160 14.79 -8.94 -1.33
N ASP A 161 15.60 -9.74 -2.04
CA ASP A 161 17.06 -9.69 -1.98
C ASP A 161 17.66 -8.67 -2.96
N GLU A 162 16.82 -7.97 -3.75
CA GLU A 162 17.23 -6.93 -4.70
C GLU A 162 17.02 -5.50 -4.15
N ALA A 163 16.66 -5.37 -2.87
CA ALA A 163 16.58 -4.06 -2.25
C ALA A 163 17.98 -3.41 -2.12
N PRO A 164 18.15 -2.13 -2.49
CA PRO A 164 19.45 -1.48 -2.41
C PRO A 164 20.10 -1.62 -1.03
N ASP A 165 21.39 -1.91 -1.01
CA ASP A 165 22.17 -2.21 0.20
C ASP A 165 21.95 -1.19 1.33
N TRP A 166 21.92 0.10 0.98
CA TRP A 166 21.82 1.18 1.95
C TRP A 166 20.47 1.16 2.69
N ILE A 167 19.36 0.85 2.03
CA ILE A 167 18.04 0.76 2.69
C ILE A 167 17.84 -0.58 3.39
N SER A 168 18.42 -1.65 2.87
CA SER A 168 18.34 -3.00 3.45
C SER A 168 18.97 -3.08 4.84
N ARG A 169 19.96 -2.21 5.12
CA ARG A 169 20.64 -2.07 6.42
C ARG A 169 19.88 -1.26 7.45
N LEU A 170 18.82 -0.54 7.06
CA LEU A 170 18.02 0.25 7.99
C LEU A 170 17.14 -0.66 8.87
N PRO A 171 16.79 -0.22 10.09
CA PRO A 171 15.91 -0.97 10.98
C PRO A 171 14.57 -1.29 10.32
N ILE A 172 14.08 -2.52 10.53
CA ILE A 172 12.73 -2.89 10.15
C ILE A 172 11.77 -2.40 11.21
N ILE A 173 10.79 -1.59 10.82
CA ILE A 173 9.63 -1.28 11.65
C ILE A 173 8.57 -2.36 11.40
N MET A 174 8.21 -3.07 12.46
CA MET A 174 7.23 -4.15 12.42
C MET A 174 5.91 -3.65 13.02
N VAL A 175 4.89 -3.48 12.17
CA VAL A 175 3.53 -3.10 12.61
C VAL A 175 2.75 -4.35 13.02
N HIS A 176 2.91 -5.44 12.27
CA HIS A 176 2.38 -6.75 12.64
C HIS A 176 3.23 -7.86 12.00
N PRO A 177 3.63 -8.90 12.76
CA PRO A 177 4.61 -9.90 12.34
C PRO A 177 4.23 -10.62 11.04
N GLU A 178 2.95 -10.96 10.86
CA GLU A 178 2.50 -11.68 9.66
C GLU A 178 1.92 -10.80 8.56
N VAL A 179 1.69 -9.50 8.80
CA VAL A 179 0.87 -8.69 7.88
C VAL A 179 1.70 -7.58 7.26
N PHE A 180 2.38 -6.79 8.07
CA PHE A 180 3.04 -5.60 7.57
C PHE A 180 4.28 -5.20 8.35
N ARG A 181 5.34 -4.93 7.60
CA ARG A 181 6.59 -4.33 8.06
C ARG A 181 7.12 -3.39 6.99
N TYR A 182 7.94 -2.44 7.39
CA TYR A 182 8.59 -1.57 6.42
C TYR A 182 9.96 -1.09 6.88
N ARG A 183 10.73 -0.62 5.90
CA ARG A 183 11.92 0.22 6.10
C ARG A 183 11.70 1.53 5.38
N TYR A 184 12.36 2.59 5.84
CA TYR A 184 12.27 3.88 5.19
C TYR A 184 13.54 4.70 5.37
N SER A 185 13.73 5.63 4.46
CA SER A 185 14.69 6.73 4.57
C SER A 185 14.02 7.98 4.04
N ILE A 186 14.15 9.10 4.75
CA ILE A 186 13.71 10.42 4.30
C ILE A 186 14.93 11.32 4.36
N LEU A 187 15.22 12.04 3.28
CA LEU A 187 16.34 12.95 3.24
C LEU A 187 15.93 14.27 3.91
N ASP A 188 16.58 14.64 5.01
CA ASP A 188 16.15 15.79 5.81
C ASP A 188 16.27 17.12 5.05
N ASP A 189 17.33 17.30 4.27
CA ASP A 189 17.55 18.50 3.44
C ASP A 189 16.66 18.54 2.18
N HIS A 190 16.08 17.40 1.82
CA HIS A 190 15.20 17.24 0.66
C HIS A 190 13.97 16.39 1.06
N PRO A 191 13.04 16.95 1.85
CA PRO A 191 11.92 16.20 2.43
C PRO A 191 10.97 15.59 1.38
N GLU A 192 11.02 16.04 0.14
CA GLU A 192 10.31 15.41 -0.97
C GLU A 192 10.92 14.09 -1.42
N TRP A 193 12.17 13.81 -1.03
CA TRP A 193 12.90 12.58 -1.31
C TRP A 193 12.77 11.59 -0.16
N SER A 194 12.06 10.51 -0.41
CA SER A 194 11.93 9.41 0.54
C SER A 194 11.91 8.08 -0.18
N THR A 195 12.38 7.03 0.48
CA THR A 195 12.34 5.66 -0.04
C THR A 195 11.73 4.75 1.00
N TRP A 196 10.88 3.84 0.55
CA TRP A 196 10.10 2.94 1.38
C TRP A 196 10.21 1.53 0.83
N ILE A 197 10.52 0.57 1.70
CA ILE A 197 10.38 -0.87 1.41
C ILE A 197 9.19 -1.36 2.20
N LEU A 198 8.10 -1.67 1.53
CA LEU A 198 6.84 -2.14 2.12
C LEU A 198 6.75 -3.66 1.96
N GLY A 199 6.74 -4.37 3.08
CA GLY A 199 6.60 -5.83 3.12
C GLY A 199 5.22 -6.22 3.63
N PHE A 200 4.44 -6.92 2.81
CA PHE A 200 3.13 -7.46 3.16
C PHE A 200 3.15 -8.98 3.19
N TYR A 201 2.55 -9.62 4.18
CA TYR A 201 2.32 -11.08 4.23
C TYR A 201 3.51 -11.99 3.88
N ASP A 202 4.75 -11.55 4.10
CA ASP A 202 5.94 -12.22 3.57
C ASP A 202 5.82 -12.56 2.07
N LEU A 203 5.29 -11.62 1.29
CA LEU A 203 4.98 -11.73 -0.13
C LEU A 203 6.08 -12.50 -0.85
N SER A 204 5.68 -13.63 -1.44
CA SER A 204 6.60 -14.60 -2.04
C SER A 204 7.38 -14.01 -3.21
N ILE A 205 6.80 -13.06 -3.92
CA ILE A 205 7.39 -12.38 -5.08
C ILE A 205 8.30 -11.19 -4.71
N GLY A 206 8.34 -10.79 -3.43
CA GLY A 206 9.26 -9.75 -2.95
C GLY A 206 8.62 -8.64 -2.11
N THR A 207 9.03 -7.40 -2.33
CA THR A 207 8.58 -6.22 -1.57
C THR A 207 8.16 -5.11 -2.54
N ILE A 208 7.31 -4.20 -2.08
CA ILE A 208 7.00 -2.98 -2.82
C ILE A 208 8.02 -1.92 -2.41
N MET A 209 8.86 -1.51 -3.36
CA MET A 209 9.72 -0.34 -3.19
C MET A 209 9.00 0.88 -3.74
N ALA A 210 8.90 1.94 -2.94
CA ALA A 210 8.36 3.22 -3.37
C ALA A 210 9.38 4.33 -3.12
N ILE A 211 9.50 5.26 -4.06
CA ILE A 211 10.38 6.42 -3.98
C ILE A 211 9.52 7.66 -4.23
N SER A 212 9.58 8.63 -3.31
CA SER A 212 9.10 9.98 -3.58
C SER A 212 10.25 10.87 -4.02
N GLY A 213 9.97 11.84 -4.89
CA GLY A 213 10.94 12.85 -5.32
C GLY A 213 10.29 13.90 -6.22
N ARG A 214 11.06 14.84 -6.75
CA ARG A 214 10.56 15.71 -7.84
C ARG A 214 10.63 14.95 -9.16
N ASN A 215 9.66 15.18 -10.04
CA ASN A 215 9.83 14.81 -11.44
C ASN A 215 11.05 15.56 -11.99
N HIS A 216 12.12 14.84 -12.30
CA HIS A 216 13.05 15.30 -13.32
C HIS A 216 12.34 15.04 -14.64
N ASN A 217 11.74 16.09 -15.21
CA ASN A 217 11.55 16.09 -16.65
C ASN A 217 12.98 16.03 -17.22
N PRO A 218 13.34 15.01 -18.02
CA PRO A 218 14.59 15.06 -18.76
C PRO A 218 14.63 16.30 -19.66
#